data_AF-A0A819L1M5-F1
#
_entry.id   AF-A0A819L1M5-F1
#
_cell.length_a   1.000
_cell.length_b   1.000
_cell.length_c   1.000
_cell.angle_alpha   90.00
_cell.angle_beta   90.00
_cell.angle_gamma   90.00
#
_symmetry.space_group_name_H-M   'P 1'
#
loop_
_entity.id
_entity.type
_entity.pdbx_description
1 polymer ?
#
loop_
_entity_poly.entity_id
_entity_poly.type
_entity_poly.pdbx_seq_one_letter_code
_entity_poly.pdbx_strand_id
1 'polypeptide(L)'
;MEIPSDDVVEIVSFDLAEQSKILIDKNIDLLQKCQNEARTQTTSDANDVVRGDVYQSILNVYKDFFVSVMIHSDGIPLYKSKNCNAWPILGAVLKLPPYSRTRDDNTLILSLWIGKQKPNFNIIFEKLSK
;
A
#
# COMPACT_ATOMS: atom_id res chain seq x y z
N MET A 1 6.14 20.28 -14.88
CA MET A 1 4.85 19.91 -15.50
C MET A 1 3.79 20.36 -14.52
N GLU A 2 3.18 21.52 -14.76
CA GLU A 2 2.13 22.03 -13.89
C GLU A 2 0.91 21.12 -14.03
N ILE A 3 0.50 20.53 -12.91
CA ILE A 3 -0.72 19.73 -12.84
C ILE A 3 -1.87 20.74 -12.87
N PRO A 4 -2.84 20.64 -13.81
CA PRO A 4 -3.97 21.56 -13.81
C PRO A 4 -4.68 21.46 -12.47
N SER A 5 -4.73 22.57 -11.72
CA SER A 5 -5.35 22.64 -10.39
C SER A 5 -6.83 22.25 -10.39
N ASP A 6 -7.45 22.20 -11.56
CA ASP A 6 -8.90 22.07 -11.75
C ASP A 6 -9.40 20.62 -11.83
N ASP A 7 -8.51 19.62 -11.78
CA ASP A 7 -8.88 18.22 -11.93
C ASP A 7 -9.07 17.45 -10.62
N VAL A 8 -8.41 17.90 -9.55
CA VAL A 8 -8.51 17.32 -8.20
C VAL A 8 -9.47 18.15 -7.40
N VAL A 9 -10.59 17.54 -7.02
CA VAL A 9 -11.61 18.20 -6.20
C VAL A 9 -11.22 18.07 -4.73
N GLU A 10 -10.85 16.87 -4.28
CA GLU A 10 -10.54 16.60 -2.88
C GLU A 10 -9.75 15.31 -2.70
N ILE A 11 -8.93 15.23 -1.65
CA ILE A 11 -8.30 13.98 -1.18
C ILE A 11 -8.71 13.79 0.28
N VAL A 12 -9.49 12.75 0.54
CA VAL A 12 -9.94 12.39 1.88
C VAL A 12 -9.01 11.32 2.44
N SER A 13 -8.28 11.62 3.51
CA SER A 13 -7.39 10.66 4.18
C SER A 13 -8.14 9.87 5.26
N PHE A 14 -7.77 8.60 5.43
CA PHE A 14 -8.30 7.75 6.49
C PHE A 14 -7.29 7.55 7.63
N ASP A 15 -7.77 7.10 8.79
CA ASP A 15 -6.90 6.80 9.93
C ASP A 15 -6.05 5.56 9.63
N LEU A 16 -4.80 5.80 9.28
CA LEU A 16 -3.84 4.75 9.00
C LEU A 16 -3.30 4.10 10.27
N ALA A 17 -3.29 4.79 11.40
CA ALA A 17 -2.75 4.27 12.65
C ALA A 17 -3.68 3.19 13.20
N GLU A 18 -4.99 3.44 13.23
CA GLU A 18 -5.98 2.46 13.67
C GLU A 18 -6.04 1.26 12.73
N GLN A 19 -6.11 1.48 11.42
CA GLN A 19 -6.11 0.41 10.42
C GLN A 19 -4.85 -0.46 10.51
N SER A 20 -3.67 0.17 10.62
CA SER A 20 -2.40 -0.56 10.74
C SER A 20 -2.35 -1.38 12.02
N LYS A 21 -2.82 -0.83 13.15
CA LYS A 21 -2.90 -1.54 14.42
C LYS A 21 -3.76 -2.81 14.29
N ILE A 22 -4.98 -2.68 13.77
CA ILE A 22 -5.89 -3.82 13.58
C ILE A 22 -5.26 -4.89 12.67
N LEU A 23 -4.68 -4.46 11.54
CA LEU A 23 -4.03 -5.38 10.59
C LEU A 23 -2.85 -6.11 11.24
N ILE A 24 -2.00 -5.37 11.96
CA ILE A 24 -0.80 -5.93 12.62
C ILE A 24 -1.23 -6.89 13.72
N ASP A 25 -2.12 -6.49 14.64
CA ASP A 25 -2.56 -7.30 15.77
C ASP A 25 -3.16 -8.64 15.29
N LYS A 26 -3.93 -8.60 14.20
CA LYS A 26 -4.53 -9.79 13.59
C LYS A 26 -3.51 -10.71 12.91
N ASN A 27 -2.43 -10.16 12.36
CA ASN A 27 -1.49 -10.90 11.50
C ASN A 27 -0.08 -10.99 12.09
N ILE A 28 0.15 -10.65 13.36
CA ILE A 28 1.49 -10.46 13.93
C ILE A 28 2.37 -11.69 13.78
N ASP A 29 1.85 -12.88 14.10
CA ASP A 29 2.59 -14.14 14.00
C ASP A 29 3.00 -14.44 12.55
N LEU A 30 2.08 -14.20 11.60
CA LEU A 30 2.33 -14.41 10.18
C LEU A 30 3.36 -13.41 9.65
N LEU A 31 3.24 -12.14 10.02
CA LEU A 31 4.17 -11.08 9.61
C LEU A 31 5.59 -11.35 10.12
N GLN A 32 5.73 -11.77 11.38
CA GLN A 32 7.02 -12.12 11.97
C GLN A 32 7.62 -13.35 11.28
N LYS A 33 6.82 -14.40 11.07
CA LYS A 33 7.23 -15.60 10.33
C LYS A 33 7.73 -15.24 8.94
N CYS A 34 6.94 -14.50 8.16
CA CYS A 34 7.30 -14.11 6.79
C CYS A 34 8.54 -13.19 6.75
N GLN A 35 8.73 -12.30 7.73
CA GLN A 35 9.95 -11.49 7.82
C GLN A 35 11.20 -12.37 8.05
N ASN A 36 11.11 -13.38 8.91
CA ASN A 36 12.21 -14.28 9.17
C ASN A 36 12.53 -15.15 7.93
N GLU A 37 11.50 -15.68 7.27
CA GLU A 37 11.64 -16.44 6.01
C GLU A 37 12.22 -15.59 4.86
N ALA A 38 11.90 -14.29 4.85
CA ALA A 38 12.48 -13.34 3.91
C ALA A 38 14.00 -13.21 4.09
N ARG A 39 14.50 -13.30 5.34
CA ARG A 39 15.93 -13.25 5.67
C ARG A 39 16.66 -14.57 5.41
N THR A 40 16.02 -15.72 5.64
CA THR A 40 16.67 -17.03 5.55
C THR A 40 16.69 -17.64 4.14
N GLN A 41 16.05 -17.00 3.15
CA GLN A 41 15.99 -17.49 1.75
C GLN A 41 15.48 -18.93 1.59
N THR A 42 14.58 -19.38 2.47
CA THR A 42 14.19 -20.80 2.59
C THR A 42 12.99 -21.25 1.74
N THR A 43 12.34 -20.38 0.93
CA THR A 43 11.13 -20.75 0.17
C THR A 43 11.31 -20.63 -1.34
N SER A 44 10.71 -21.56 -2.10
CA SER A 44 10.87 -21.75 -3.56
C SER A 44 10.18 -20.71 -4.45
N ASP A 45 9.39 -19.79 -3.88
CA ASP A 45 8.66 -18.78 -4.65
C ASP A 45 9.57 -17.57 -4.93
N ALA A 46 10.48 -17.74 -5.87
CA ALA A 46 11.51 -16.77 -6.26
C ALA A 46 10.98 -15.45 -6.89
N ASN A 47 9.66 -15.27 -6.99
CA ASN A 47 9.03 -14.23 -7.81
C ASN A 47 8.26 -13.14 -7.02
N ASP A 48 8.29 -13.13 -5.68
CA ASP A 48 7.61 -12.06 -4.91
C ASP A 48 8.53 -10.85 -4.70
N VAL A 49 7.94 -9.65 -4.57
CA VAL A 49 8.64 -8.36 -4.40
C VAL A 49 9.56 -8.35 -3.18
N VAL A 50 9.20 -9.11 -2.14
CA VAL A 50 9.99 -9.27 -0.90
C VAL A 50 11.34 -9.93 -1.18
N ARG A 51 11.49 -10.67 -2.27
CA ARG A 51 12.77 -11.30 -2.70
C ARG A 51 13.63 -10.40 -3.56
N GLY A 52 13.12 -9.27 -4.07
CA GLY A 52 13.87 -8.37 -4.93
C GLY A 52 15.03 -7.69 -4.21
N ASP A 53 16.12 -7.42 -4.95
CA ASP A 53 17.38 -6.88 -4.42
C ASP A 53 17.18 -5.59 -3.61
N VAL A 54 16.30 -4.70 -4.07
CA VAL A 54 15.99 -3.45 -3.37
C VAL A 54 15.36 -3.74 -2.01
N TYR A 55 14.37 -4.63 -1.96
CA TYR A 55 13.73 -4.99 -0.70
C TYR A 55 14.71 -5.66 0.26
N GLN A 56 15.51 -6.60 -0.25
CA GLN A 56 16.51 -7.33 0.53
C GLN A 56 17.60 -6.39 1.07
N SER A 57 18.02 -5.39 0.29
CA SER A 57 18.95 -4.35 0.75
C SER A 57 18.40 -3.59 1.96
N ILE A 58 17.12 -3.22 1.93
CA ILE A 58 16.44 -2.53 3.04
C ILE A 58 16.29 -3.48 4.23
N LEU A 59 15.85 -4.72 4.02
CA LEU A 59 15.68 -5.72 5.07
C LEU A 59 16.99 -6.04 5.81
N ASN A 60 18.11 -6.01 5.11
CA ASN A 60 19.43 -6.24 5.70
C ASN A 60 19.94 -5.04 6.51
N VAL A 61 19.55 -3.82 6.13
CA VAL A 61 19.87 -2.59 6.88
C VAL A 61 18.96 -2.43 8.10
N TYR A 62 17.65 -2.62 7.94
CA TYR A 62 16.66 -2.49 9.01
C TYR A 62 16.49 -3.83 9.73
N LYS A 63 17.16 -3.97 10.89
CA LYS A 63 17.09 -5.19 11.72
C LYS A 63 15.76 -5.34 12.45
N ASP A 64 15.14 -4.22 12.80
CA ASP A 64 13.87 -4.21 13.53
C ASP A 64 12.71 -4.72 12.67
N PHE A 65 11.60 -5.02 13.34
CA PHE A 65 10.36 -5.27 12.65
C PHE A 65 9.89 -3.99 11.98
N PHE A 66 9.64 -4.06 10.68
CA PHE A 66 9.03 -2.97 9.92
C PHE A 66 7.82 -3.49 9.15
N VAL A 67 7.01 -2.59 8.60
CA VAL A 67 5.95 -2.95 7.66
C VAL A 67 6.20 -2.19 6.37
N SER A 68 6.09 -2.89 5.25
CA SER A 68 6.29 -2.34 3.91
C SER A 68 4.98 -2.44 3.15
N VAL A 69 4.53 -1.32 2.60
CA VAL A 69 3.22 -1.20 1.94
C VAL A 69 3.43 -0.84 0.47
N MET A 70 2.77 -1.57 -0.42
CA MET A 70 2.61 -1.18 -1.82
C MET A 70 1.38 -0.28 -1.95
N ILE A 71 1.59 0.95 -2.41
CA ILE A 71 0.51 1.90 -2.66
C ILE A 71 0.01 1.70 -4.09
N HIS A 72 -1.30 1.56 -4.25
CA HIS A 72 -1.93 1.47 -5.56
C HIS A 72 -3.30 2.15 -5.54
N SER A 73 -3.82 2.44 -6.73
CA SER A 73 -5.22 2.78 -6.94
C SER A 73 -5.74 1.64 -7.78
N ASP A 74 -6.85 1.02 -7.38
CA ASP A 74 -7.46 -0.04 -8.17
C ASP A 74 -7.67 0.41 -9.64
N GLY A 75 -7.81 -0.55 -10.56
CA GLY A 75 -7.91 -0.29 -12.00
C GLY A 75 -9.15 0.53 -12.39
N ILE A 76 -10.16 0.58 -11.51
CA ILE A 76 -11.43 1.28 -11.72
C ILE A 76 -11.80 2.18 -10.52
N PRO A 77 -12.54 3.27 -10.75
CA PRO A 77 -13.06 4.09 -9.65
C PRO A 77 -14.22 3.38 -8.93
N LEU A 78 -14.35 3.62 -7.62
CA LEU A 78 -15.52 3.18 -6.82
C LEU A 78 -16.80 3.88 -7.25
N TYR A 79 -16.68 5.13 -7.71
CA TYR A 79 -17.78 5.93 -8.21
C TYR A 79 -17.36 6.68 -9.47
N LYS A 80 -18.22 6.70 -10.48
CA LYS A 80 -17.96 7.37 -11.76
C LYS A 80 -19.17 8.18 -12.18
N SER A 81 -18.98 9.47 -12.43
CA SER A 81 -19.97 10.37 -13.01
C SER A 81 -19.33 11.24 -14.11
N LYS A 82 -20.14 12.06 -14.79
CA LYS A 82 -19.61 13.04 -15.77
C LYS A 82 -18.71 14.09 -15.12
N ASN A 83 -18.94 14.40 -13.85
CA ASN A 83 -18.32 15.55 -13.18
C ASN A 83 -17.26 15.15 -12.16
N CYS A 84 -17.30 13.92 -11.64
CA CYS A 84 -16.34 13.43 -10.67
C CYS A 84 -16.24 11.90 -10.68
N ASN A 85 -15.06 11.42 -10.31
CA ASN A 85 -14.74 10.03 -10.03
C ASN A 85 -14.19 9.96 -8.60
N ALA A 86 -14.50 8.88 -7.90
CA ALA A 86 -13.92 8.55 -6.61
C ALA A 86 -13.01 7.33 -6.77
N TRP A 87 -11.71 7.52 -6.59
CA TRP A 87 -10.71 6.46 -6.70
C TRP A 87 -10.16 6.11 -5.33
N PRO A 88 -10.21 4.84 -4.92
CA PRO A 88 -9.59 4.43 -3.68
C PRO A 88 -8.08 4.36 -3.88
N ILE A 89 -7.35 4.96 -2.95
CA ILE A 89 -5.91 4.76 -2.80
C ILE A 89 -5.75 3.71 -1.71
N LEU A 90 -5.24 2.55 -2.11
CA LEU A 90 -5.15 1.35 -1.30
C LEU A 90 -3.69 1.01 -1.01
N GLY A 91 -3.47 0.30 0.09
CA GLY A 91 -2.18 -0.18 0.54
C GLY A 91 -2.19 -1.69 0.77
N ALA A 92 -1.29 -2.40 0.10
CA ALA A 92 -1.08 -3.83 0.29
C ALA A 92 0.18 -4.10 1.11
N VAL A 93 0.06 -4.83 2.22
CA VAL A 93 1.22 -5.18 3.06
C VAL A 93 2.04 -6.28 2.41
N LEU A 94 3.26 -5.95 1.98
CA LEU A 94 4.09 -6.82 1.15
C LEU A 94 4.54 -8.11 1.87
N LYS A 95 4.74 -8.06 3.18
CA LYS A 95 5.18 -9.24 3.94
C LYS A 95 4.09 -10.29 4.08
N LEU A 96 2.83 -9.90 3.90
CA LEU A 96 1.77 -10.90 3.84
C LEU A 96 1.96 -11.72 2.56
N PRO A 97 1.82 -13.05 2.65
CA PRO A 97 1.85 -13.89 1.46
C PRO A 97 0.68 -13.52 0.53
N PRO A 98 0.79 -13.79 -0.78
CA PRO A 98 -0.20 -13.34 -1.77
C PRO A 98 -1.65 -13.64 -1.40
N TYR A 99 -1.94 -14.84 -0.88
CA TYR A 99 -3.28 -15.26 -0.48
C TYR A 99 -3.86 -14.47 0.71
N SER A 100 -3.00 -13.88 1.55
CA SER A 100 -3.39 -13.09 2.72
C SER A 100 -3.42 -11.60 2.40
N ARG A 101 -2.55 -11.15 1.48
CA ARG A 101 -2.43 -9.75 1.03
C ARG A 101 -3.68 -9.26 0.29
N THR A 102 -4.34 -10.12 -0.47
CA THR A 102 -5.53 -9.77 -1.28
C THR A 102 -6.83 -9.82 -0.51
N ARG A 103 -6.80 -10.17 0.78
CA ARG A 103 -8.00 -10.10 1.62
C ARG A 103 -8.36 -8.64 1.85
N ASP A 104 -9.65 -8.36 1.76
CA ASP A 104 -10.26 -7.06 2.06
C ASP A 104 -9.88 -6.59 3.48
N ASP A 105 -9.95 -7.49 4.45
CA ASP A 105 -9.61 -7.26 5.85
C ASP A 105 -8.10 -7.12 6.14
N ASN A 106 -7.25 -7.19 5.12
CA ASN A 106 -5.81 -6.95 5.16
C ASN A 106 -5.37 -5.87 4.14
N THR A 107 -6.32 -5.19 3.50
CA THR A 107 -6.07 -4.06 2.60
C THR A 107 -6.23 -2.76 3.36
N LEU A 108 -5.21 -1.91 3.35
CA LEU A 108 -5.29 -0.57 3.95
C LEU A 108 -6.00 0.37 2.99
N ILE A 109 -6.94 1.17 3.48
CA ILE A 109 -7.54 2.27 2.72
C ILE A 109 -6.79 3.53 3.13
N LEU A 110 -5.97 4.07 2.22
CA LEU A 110 -5.09 5.20 2.51
C LEU A 110 -5.80 6.54 2.34
N SER A 111 -6.50 6.68 1.21
CA SER A 111 -7.28 7.87 0.91
C SER A 111 -8.33 7.60 -0.15
N LEU A 112 -9.28 8.52 -0.28
CA LEU A 112 -10.20 8.60 -1.40
C LEU A 112 -9.84 9.83 -2.23
N TRP A 113 -9.45 9.60 -3.48
CA TRP A 113 -9.20 10.65 -4.46
C TRP A 113 -10.49 11.01 -5.18
N ILE A 114 -10.92 12.25 -5.04
CA ILE A 114 -12.11 12.79 -5.70
C ILE A 114 -11.66 13.76 -6.77
N GLY A 115 -11.92 13.42 -8.03
CA GLY A 115 -11.48 14.22 -9.16
C GLY A 115 -12.04 13.74 -10.48
N LYS A 116 -11.88 14.53 -11.54
CA LYS A 116 -12.35 14.15 -12.88
C LYS A 116 -11.51 13.05 -13.51
N GLN A 117 -10.25 12.93 -13.08
CA GLN A 117 -9.27 12.01 -13.63
C GLN A 117 -8.80 10.97 -12.62
N LYS A 118 -8.07 9.96 -13.13
CA LYS A 118 -7.39 8.95 -12.30
C LYS A 118 -6.36 9.63 -11.36
N PRO A 119 -6.07 9.06 -10.17
CA PRO A 119 -5.11 9.65 -9.24
C PRO A 119 -3.74 9.88 -9.86
N ASN A 120 -3.21 11.08 -9.64
CA ASN A 120 -1.81 11.38 -9.91
C ASN A 120 -0.97 11.01 -8.67
N PHE A 121 -0.22 9.90 -8.77
CA PHE A 121 0.59 9.41 -7.66
C PHE A 121 1.70 10.37 -7.23
N ASN A 122 2.15 11.29 -8.09
CA ASN A 122 3.14 12.30 -7.68
C ASN A 122 2.59 13.17 -6.56
N ILE A 123 1.31 13.59 -6.64
CA ILE A 123 0.65 14.38 -5.60
C ILE A 123 0.51 13.57 -4.31
N ILE A 124 0.19 12.29 -4.44
CA ILE A 124 0.05 11.38 -3.28
C ILE A 124 1.40 11.23 -2.58
N PHE A 125 2.48 10.97 -3.32
CA PHE A 125 3.81 10.79 -2.77
C PHE A 125 4.37 12.08 -2.16
N GLU A 126 4.13 13.25 -2.77
CA GLU A 126 4.50 14.55 -2.19
C GLU A 126 3.84 14.81 -0.83
N LYS A 127 2.57 14.39 -0.66
CA LYS A 127 1.85 14.49 0.62
C LYS A 127 2.38 13.52 1.68
N LEU A 128 2.86 12.34 1.28
CA LEU A 128 3.42 11.33 2.18
C LEU A 128 4.88 11.60 2.58
N SER A 129 5.59 12.43 1.82
CA SER A 129 7.01 12.75 2.05
C SER A 129 7.24 13.91 3.02
N LYS A 130 6.16 14.50 3.55
CA LYS A 130 6.17 15.60 4.52
C LYS A 130 5.77 15.08 5.90
#